data_AF-A0A535MV59-F1
#
_entry.id   AF-A0A535MV59-F1
#
_cell.length_a   1.000
_cell.length_b   1.000
_cell.length_c   1.000
_cell.angle_alpha   90.00
_cell.angle_beta   90.00
_cell.angle_gamma   90.00
#
_symmetry.space_group_name_H-M   'P 1'
#
loop_
_entity.id
_entity.type
_entity.pdbx_description
1 polymer ?
#
loop_
_entity_poly.entity_id
_entity_poly.type
_entity_poly.pdbx_seq_one_letter_code
_entity_poly.pdbx_strand_id
1 'polypeptide(L)'
;MSDWYQQLTWSPVGRVVTRRLGLPRPPRLRRYAPGQALLEGPALLGGAPGARLLPGVGPLLARAGVEVRSEGGPSERWAAIVFDATGITDVSELSGMPAFLAPAFRRLLPSGRLI
;
A
#
# COMPACT_ATOMS: atom_id res chain seq x y z
N MET A 1 -16.43 14.00 -10.38
CA MET A 1 -17.25 14.14 -9.16
C MET A 1 -16.40 14.83 -8.09
N SER A 2 -16.72 16.08 -7.76
CA SER A 2 -16.06 16.83 -6.68
C SER A 2 -16.69 16.44 -5.35
N ASP A 3 -15.90 15.82 -4.47
CA ASP A 3 -16.34 15.52 -3.10
C ASP A 3 -16.36 16.83 -2.29
N TRP A 4 -17.55 17.42 -2.15
CA TRP A 4 -17.75 18.69 -1.44
C TRP A 4 -17.45 18.56 0.06
N TYR A 5 -17.70 17.39 0.65
CA TYR A 5 -17.41 17.11 2.05
C TYR A 5 -15.90 17.09 2.28
N GLN A 6 -15.15 16.42 1.40
CA GLN A 6 -13.69 16.48 1.43
C GLN A 6 -13.16 17.91 1.22
N GLN A 7 -13.72 18.69 0.29
CA GLN A 7 -13.30 20.08 0.12
C GLN A 7 -13.54 20.94 1.37
N LEU A 8 -14.70 20.78 2.01
CA LEU A 8 -15.05 21.47 3.25
C LEU A 8 -14.07 21.12 4.38
N THR A 9 -13.85 19.82 4.65
CA THR A 9 -12.98 19.35 5.74
C THR A 9 -11.52 19.77 5.58
N TRP A 10 -11.04 19.99 4.36
CA TRP A 10 -9.68 20.45 4.06
C TRP A 10 -9.51 21.98 4.06
N SER A 11 -10.60 22.75 4.04
CA SER A 11 -10.56 24.22 4.15
C SER A 11 -10.04 24.70 5.53
N PRO A 12 -9.52 25.94 5.67
CA PRO A 12 -9.05 26.45 6.96
C PRO A 12 -10.13 26.43 8.06
N VAL A 13 -11.35 26.88 7.75
CA VAL A 13 -12.48 26.87 8.71
C VAL A 13 -12.94 25.45 9.01
N GLY A 14 -13.10 24.63 7.98
CA GLY A 14 -13.49 23.23 8.16
C GLY A 14 -12.48 22.43 8.96
N ARG A 15 -11.17 22.74 8.86
CA ARG A 15 -10.12 22.15 9.71
C ARG A 15 -10.36 22.45 11.20
N VAL A 16 -10.77 23.67 11.55
CA VAL A 16 -11.05 24.03 12.94
C VAL A 16 -12.29 23.29 13.45
N VAL A 17 -13.38 23.30 12.68
CA VAL A 17 -14.65 22.65 13.04
C VAL A 17 -14.48 21.14 13.19
N THR A 18 -13.87 20.47 12.20
CA THR A 18 -13.64 19.01 12.24
C THR A 18 -12.81 18.60 13.43
N ARG A 19 -11.76 19.37 13.79
CA ARG A 19 -10.91 19.08 14.95
C ARG A 19 -11.69 19.20 16.26
N ARG A 20 -12.56 20.22 16.42
CA ARG A 20 -13.38 20.41 17.62
C ARG A 20 -14.45 19.33 17.79
N LEU A 21 -14.99 18.83 16.68
CA LEU A 21 -16.03 17.81 16.67
C LEU A 21 -15.50 16.37 16.65
N GLY A 22 -14.17 16.18 16.65
CA GLY A 22 -13.57 14.84 16.54
C GLY A 22 -13.86 14.14 15.21
N LEU A 23 -14.23 14.89 14.17
CA LEU A 23 -14.58 14.31 12.88
C LEU A 23 -13.33 13.87 12.11
N PRO A 24 -13.34 12.69 11.48
CA PRO A 24 -12.24 12.22 10.66
C PRO A 24 -12.05 13.13 9.45
N ARG A 25 -10.80 13.23 8.97
CA ARG A 25 -10.47 13.93 7.73
C ARG A 25 -10.19 12.91 6.64
N PRO A 26 -11.09 12.76 5.65
CA PRO A 26 -10.89 11.77 4.61
C PRO A 26 -9.62 12.11 3.80
N PRO A 27 -8.70 11.14 3.60
CA PRO A 27 -7.49 11.38 2.82
C PRO A 27 -7.85 11.66 1.36
N ARG A 28 -7.06 12.51 0.70
CA ARG A 28 -7.15 12.66 -0.75
C ARG A 28 -6.57 11.42 -1.41
N LEU A 29 -7.42 10.68 -2.11
CA LEU A 29 -7.01 9.47 -2.79
C LEU A 29 -6.26 9.80 -4.07
N ARG A 30 -5.14 9.13 -4.28
CA ARG A 30 -4.41 9.15 -5.54
C ARG A 30 -5.31 8.62 -6.65
N ARG A 31 -5.39 9.35 -7.77
CA ARG A 31 -6.09 8.96 -8.98
C ARG A 31 -5.16 9.02 -10.18
N TYR A 32 -5.51 8.30 -11.22
CA TYR A 32 -4.77 8.28 -12.48
C TYR A 32 -4.75 9.67 -13.12
N ALA A 33 -3.57 10.08 -13.59
CA ALA A 33 -3.40 11.08 -14.63
C ALA A 33 -2.39 10.58 -15.68
N PRO A 34 -2.56 10.96 -16.96
CA PRO A 34 -1.66 10.54 -18.02
C PRO A 34 -0.19 10.84 -17.71
N GLY A 35 0.70 9.88 -18.01
CA GLY A 35 2.15 10.02 -17.80
C GLY A 35 2.63 9.83 -16.36
N GLN A 36 1.73 9.61 -15.38
CA GLN A 36 2.15 9.30 -14.01
C GLN A 36 2.75 7.89 -13.91
N ALA A 37 3.77 7.74 -13.07
CA ALA A 37 4.31 6.43 -12.70
C ALA A 37 3.21 5.52 -12.13
N LEU A 38 3.32 4.20 -12.31
CA LEU A 38 2.31 3.26 -11.80
C LEU A 38 2.18 3.36 -10.27
N LEU A 39 3.31 3.46 -9.55
CA LEU A 39 3.39 3.63 -8.10
C LEU A 39 4.23 4.86 -7.73
N GLU A 40 3.93 5.50 -6.59
CA GLU A 40 4.68 6.66 -6.05
C GLU A 40 5.88 6.25 -5.17
N GLY A 41 6.34 5.01 -5.32
CA GLY A 41 7.39 4.41 -4.53
C GLY A 41 7.52 2.91 -4.83
N PRO A 42 8.45 2.22 -4.16
CA PRO A 42 8.71 0.81 -4.41
C PRO A 42 7.55 -0.09 -3.95
N ALA A 43 7.49 -1.27 -4.55
CA ALA A 43 6.65 -2.37 -4.11
C ALA A 43 7.48 -3.39 -3.32
N LEU A 44 7.05 -3.70 -2.10
CA LEU A 44 7.57 -4.83 -1.34
C LEU A 44 6.88 -6.11 -1.80
N LEU A 45 7.66 -7.10 -2.22
CA LEU A 45 7.18 -8.39 -2.70
C LEU A 45 7.69 -9.51 -1.79
N GLY A 46 6.77 -10.31 -1.25
CA GLY A 46 7.09 -11.49 -0.46
C GLY A 46 6.03 -12.56 -0.64
N GLY A 47 6.25 -13.74 -0.07
CA GLY A 47 5.30 -14.83 -0.18
C GLY A 47 5.57 -15.93 0.83
N ALA A 48 4.60 -16.83 0.98
CA ALA A 48 4.76 -18.02 1.78
C ALA A 48 5.82 -18.98 1.18
N PRO A 49 6.42 -19.88 1.97
CA PRO A 49 7.23 -20.96 1.43
C PRO A 49 6.47 -21.71 0.32
N GLY A 50 7.13 -21.99 -0.81
CA GLY A 50 6.48 -22.65 -1.95
C GLY A 50 5.50 -21.79 -2.76
N ALA A 51 5.47 -20.48 -2.52
CA ALA A 51 4.73 -19.50 -3.33
C ALA A 51 5.07 -19.62 -4.82
N ARG A 52 4.03 -19.68 -5.67
CA ARG A 52 4.15 -20.02 -7.10
C ARG A 52 4.10 -18.81 -8.03
N LEU A 53 3.60 -17.67 -7.57
CA LEU A 53 3.35 -16.48 -8.38
C LEU A 53 4.51 -15.48 -8.34
N LEU A 54 5.38 -15.52 -7.32
CA LEU A 54 6.53 -14.61 -7.21
C LEU A 54 7.38 -14.50 -8.49
N PRO A 55 7.73 -15.62 -9.19
CA PRO A 55 8.51 -15.54 -10.43
C PRO A 55 7.79 -14.83 -11.58
N GLY A 56 6.45 -14.78 -11.54
CA GLY A 56 5.65 -14.06 -12.54
C GLY A 56 5.38 -12.61 -12.15
N VAL A 57 5.05 -12.36 -10.89
CA VAL A 57 4.65 -11.04 -10.37
C VAL A 57 5.82 -10.06 -10.37
N GLY A 58 7.01 -10.47 -9.92
CA GLY A 58 8.19 -9.60 -9.87
C GLY A 58 8.56 -9.00 -11.23
N PRO A 59 8.76 -9.83 -12.28
CA PRO A 59 9.04 -9.34 -13.62
C PRO A 59 7.90 -8.51 -14.22
N LEU A 60 6.65 -8.85 -13.93
CA LEU A 60 5.49 -8.07 -14.39
C LEU A 60 5.52 -6.64 -13.85
N LEU A 61 5.78 -6.49 -12.55
CA LEU A 61 5.91 -5.18 -11.90
C LEU A 61 7.13 -4.40 -12.45
N ALA A 62 8.28 -5.06 -12.59
CA ALA A 62 9.47 -4.45 -13.16
C ALA A 62 9.24 -3.92 -14.59
N ARG A 63 8.55 -4.71 -15.43
CA ARG A 63 8.15 -4.29 -16.80
C ARG A 63 7.18 -3.11 -16.80
N ALA A 64 6.39 -2.95 -15.75
CA ALA A 64 5.51 -1.81 -15.55
C ALA A 64 6.23 -0.58 -14.98
N GLY A 65 7.57 -0.62 -14.84
CA GLY A 65 8.38 0.47 -14.31
C GLY A 65 8.31 0.61 -12.80
N VAL A 66 7.90 -0.44 -12.08
CA VAL A 66 7.88 -0.47 -10.61
C VAL A 66 9.19 -1.00 -10.08
N GLU A 67 9.78 -0.28 -9.13
CA GLU A 67 10.89 -0.77 -8.33
C GLU A 67 10.39 -1.85 -7.36
N VAL A 68 10.87 -3.08 -7.53
CA VAL A 68 10.47 -4.23 -6.70
C VAL A 68 11.58 -4.53 -5.69
N ARG A 69 11.21 -4.66 -4.43
CA ARG A 69 12.10 -5.03 -3.32
C ARG A 69 11.56 -6.28 -2.64
N SER A 70 12.43 -7.23 -2.29
CA SER A 70 12.07 -8.41 -1.49
C SER A 70 12.25 -8.19 0.01
N GLU A 71 13.04 -7.18 0.38
CA GLU A 71 13.37 -6.84 1.76
C GLU A 71 13.37 -5.32 1.94
N GLY A 72 13.12 -4.89 3.17
CA GLY A 72 13.07 -3.47 3.52
C GLY A 72 14.33 -2.96 4.19
N GLY A 73 14.84 -1.82 3.72
CA GLY A 73 15.80 -1.04 4.52
C GLY A 73 15.17 -0.50 5.82
N PRO A 74 15.92 0.12 6.74
CA PRO A 74 15.38 0.63 8.01
C PRO A 74 14.37 1.79 7.87
N SER A 75 14.48 2.61 6.83
CA SER A 75 13.70 3.86 6.65
C SER A 75 12.82 3.93 5.39
N GLU A 76 12.91 2.94 4.52
CA GLU A 76 12.09 2.75 3.32
C GLU A 76 10.57 2.77 3.55
N ARG A 77 9.82 3.20 2.54
CA ARG A 77 8.36 3.26 2.57
C ARG A 77 7.78 2.67 1.30
N TRP A 78 6.62 2.04 1.42
CA TRP A 78 6.07 1.19 0.37
C TRP A 78 4.87 1.83 -0.30
N ALA A 79 4.87 1.91 -1.63
CA ALA A 79 3.66 2.25 -2.37
C ALA A 79 2.72 1.05 -2.49
N ALA A 80 3.28 -0.16 -2.53
CA ALA A 80 2.54 -1.40 -2.51
C ALA A 80 3.27 -2.46 -1.67
N ILE A 81 2.49 -3.33 -1.04
CA ILE A 81 2.94 -4.58 -0.43
C ILE A 81 2.17 -5.68 -1.14
N VAL A 82 2.89 -6.64 -1.69
CA VAL A 82 2.33 -7.79 -2.40
C VAL A 82 2.77 -9.05 -1.68
N PHE A 83 1.82 -9.86 -1.23
CA PHE A 83 2.10 -11.12 -0.55
C PHE A 83 1.51 -12.31 -1.31
N ASP A 84 2.37 -13.19 -1.80
CA ASP A 84 1.95 -14.43 -2.45
C ASP A 84 1.60 -15.51 -1.40
N ALA A 85 0.30 -15.66 -1.14
CA ALA A 85 -0.25 -16.66 -0.24
C ALA A 85 -0.44 -18.04 -0.89
N THR A 86 -0.07 -18.26 -2.15
CA THR A 86 -0.35 -19.54 -2.85
C THR A 86 0.39 -20.75 -2.28
N GLY A 87 1.44 -20.51 -1.51
CA GLY A 87 2.19 -21.53 -0.77
C GLY A 87 1.55 -21.93 0.56
N ILE A 88 0.56 -21.18 1.06
CA ILE A 88 -0.15 -21.51 2.30
C ILE A 88 -1.15 -22.62 2.00
N THR A 89 -0.93 -23.77 2.60
CA THR A 89 -1.75 -24.98 2.44
C THR A 89 -2.34 -25.47 3.75
N ASP A 90 -1.80 -25.02 4.89
CA ASP A 90 -2.31 -25.33 6.22
C ASP A 90 -2.56 -24.06 7.06
N VAL A 91 -3.47 -24.15 8.04
CA VAL A 91 -3.83 -23.04 8.93
C VAL A 91 -2.63 -22.56 9.77
N SER A 92 -1.74 -23.47 10.16
CA SER A 92 -0.54 -23.14 10.96
C SER A 92 0.42 -22.20 10.20
N GLU A 93 0.43 -22.25 8.87
CA GLU A 93 1.30 -21.45 8.01
C GLU A 93 0.84 -19.99 7.86
N LEU A 94 -0.41 -19.69 8.22
CA LEU A 94 -0.94 -18.31 8.22
C LEU A 94 -0.13 -17.39 9.14
N SER A 95 0.54 -17.93 10.14
CA SER A 95 1.41 -17.19 11.07
C SER A 95 2.57 -16.46 10.37
N GLY A 96 3.03 -16.94 9.21
CA GLY A 96 4.08 -16.30 8.42
C GLY A 96 3.64 -14.98 7.76
N MET A 97 2.35 -14.84 7.47
CA MET A 97 1.83 -13.64 6.80
C MET A 97 1.92 -12.39 7.70
N PRO A 98 1.44 -12.38 8.97
CA PRO A 98 1.65 -11.27 9.90
C PRO A 98 3.11 -10.90 10.11
N ALA A 99 4.02 -11.88 10.14
CA ALA A 99 5.45 -11.64 10.32
C ALA A 99 6.04 -10.78 9.19
N PHE A 100 5.58 -11.00 7.95
CA PHE A 100 5.94 -10.19 6.79
C PHE A 100 5.17 -8.86 6.74
N LEU A 101 3.85 -8.89 6.93
CA LEU A 101 2.98 -7.74 6.70
C LEU A 101 3.06 -6.68 7.80
N ALA A 102 3.10 -7.06 9.08
CA ALA A 102 3.04 -6.11 10.20
C ALA A 102 4.15 -5.04 10.19
N PRO A 103 5.45 -5.37 9.94
CA PRO A 103 6.48 -4.34 9.85
C PRO A 103 6.34 -3.46 8.60
N ALA A 104 5.90 -4.02 7.47
CA ALA A 104 5.74 -3.31 6.21
C ALA A 104 4.52 -2.38 6.20
N PHE A 105 3.39 -2.82 6.77
CA PHE A 105 2.12 -2.10 6.75
C PHE A 105 2.21 -0.72 7.42
N ARG A 106 2.96 -0.61 8.52
CA ARG A 106 3.21 0.67 9.21
C ARG A 106 3.98 1.68 8.35
N ARG A 107 4.60 1.22 7.27
CA ARG A 107 5.47 1.99 6.38
C ARG A 107 4.83 2.22 5.01
N LEU A 108 3.57 1.82 4.84
CA LEU A 108 2.81 2.02 3.62
C LEU A 108 2.57 3.54 3.37
N LEU A 109 2.65 3.94 2.11
CA LEU A 109 2.33 5.30 1.67
C LEU A 109 0.82 5.58 1.78
N PRO A 110 0.39 6.85 1.97
CA PRO A 110 -0.99 7.25 1.73
C PRO A 110 -1.44 6.78 0.35
N SER A 111 -2.67 6.27 0.25
CA SER A 111 -3.15 5.63 -0.99
C SER A 111 -2.28 4.45 -1.46
N GLY A 112 -1.56 3.77 -0.56
CA GLY A 112 -0.84 2.55 -0.89
C GLY A 112 -1.77 1.35 -1.15
N ARG A 113 -1.19 0.22 -1.52
CA ARG A 113 -1.91 -1.03 -1.78
C ARG A 113 -1.33 -2.17 -0.95
N LEU A 114 -2.21 -3.00 -0.40
CA LEU A 114 -1.87 -4.32 0.11
C LEU A 114 -2.62 -5.31 -0.78
N ILE A 115 -1.89 -6.21 -1.43
CA ILE A 115 -2.39 -7.19 -2.39
C ILE A 115 -1.96 -8.58 -1.95
#